data_AF-W7DSN3-F1
#
_entry.id   AF-W7DSN3-F1
#
_cell.length_a   1.000
_cell.length_b   1.000
_cell.length_c   1.000
_cell.angle_alpha   90.00
_cell.angle_beta   90.00
_cell.angle_gamma   90.00
#
_symmetry.space_group_name_H-M   'P 1'
#
loop_
_entity.id
_entity.type
_entity.pdbx_description
1 polymer ?
#
loop_
_entity_poly.entity_id
_entity_poly.type
_entity_poly.pdbx_seq_one_letter_code
_entity_poly.pdbx_strand_id
1 'polypeptide(L)' 'MNGTLDFEKAFVTGGGVKTKEIMPKEMQSKLMPGLFFCGEVLDINGYTGGYNITCALVTGHTAGEHAARFASLRRQQG' A
#
# COMPACT_ATOMS: atom_id res chain seq x y z
N MET A 1 15.50 -30.67 14.92
CA MET A 1 15.84 -30.34 13.52
C MET A 1 15.84 -28.83 13.40
N ASN A 2 17.03 -28.26 13.19
CA ASN A 2 17.27 -26.83 12.98
C ASN A 2 16.78 -26.40 11.60
N GLY A 3 16.33 -25.13 11.48
CA GLY A 3 16.34 -24.42 10.20
C GLY A 3 15.10 -23.60 9.92
N THR A 4 14.90 -22.48 10.62
CA THR A 4 14.20 -21.33 10.01
C THR A 4 15.07 -20.82 8.88
N LEU A 5 14.52 -20.79 7.66
CA LEU A 5 15.19 -20.28 6.47
C LEU A 5 15.42 -18.76 6.61
N ASP A 6 16.60 -18.30 6.17
CA ASP A 6 17.00 -16.90 6.14
C ASP A 6 15.97 -16.00 5.42
N PHE A 7 15.86 -14.77 5.92
CA PHE A 7 15.00 -13.68 5.42
C PHE A 7 15.16 -13.40 3.91
N GLU A 8 16.22 -13.89 3.26
CA GLU A 8 16.49 -13.75 1.83
C GLU A 8 15.70 -14.71 0.91
N LYS A 9 14.93 -15.67 1.45
CA LYS A 9 14.08 -16.60 0.67
C LYS A 9 12.58 -16.39 0.83
N ALA A 10 12.14 -15.30 1.45
CA ALA A 10 10.73 -14.96 1.52
C ALA A 10 10.32 -14.21 0.24
N PHE A 11 9.65 -14.91 -0.69
CA PHE A 11 9.11 -14.33 -1.94
C PHE A 11 7.98 -13.30 -1.70
N VAL A 12 7.64 -13.04 -0.43
CA VAL A 12 6.60 -12.11 0.04
C VAL A 12 7.11 -11.53 1.36
N THR A 13 7.26 -10.22 1.46
CA THR A 13 7.55 -9.55 2.74
C THR A 13 6.34 -9.69 3.65
N GLY A 14 6.41 -10.60 4.64
CA GLY A 14 5.44 -10.72 5.73
C GLY A 14 5.53 -9.56 6.73
N GLY A 15 5.45 -8.34 6.22
CA GLY A 15 5.63 -7.08 6.94
C GLY A 15 5.57 -5.91 5.96
N GLY A 16 4.44 -5.21 5.97
CA GLY A 16 4.18 -4.00 5.19
C GLY A 16 3.51 -2.94 6.05
N VAL A 17 3.14 -1.81 5.44
CA VAL A 17 2.38 -0.76 6.12
C VAL A 17 1.05 -1.34 6.60
N LYS A 18 0.79 -1.22 7.90
CA LYS A 18 -0.43 -1.77 8.52
C LYS A 18 -1.65 -1.14 7.85
N THR A 19 -2.48 -1.97 7.22
CA THR A 19 -3.73 -1.54 6.57
C THR A 19 -4.68 -0.80 7.52
N LYS A 20 -4.60 -1.05 8.84
CA LYS A 20 -5.34 -0.30 9.88
C LYS A 20 -4.99 1.19 9.92
N GLU A 21 -3.78 1.56 9.50
CA GLU A 21 -3.27 2.94 9.49
C GLU A 21 -3.53 3.63 8.15
N ILE A 22 -4.18 2.95 7.19
CA ILE A 22 -4.51 3.46 5.86
C ILE A 22 -6.02 3.68 5.73
N MET A 23 -6.42 4.74 5.03
CA MET A 23 -7.80 4.96 4.63
C MET A 23 -8.14 4.07 3.42
N PRO A 24 -9.02 3.06 3.55
CA PRO A 24 -9.20 2.04 2.51
C PRO A 24 -9.76 2.55 1.18
N LYS A 25 -10.44 3.70 1.18
CA LYS A 25 -11.01 4.29 -0.04
C LYS A 25 -10.07 5.25 -0.75
N GLU A 26 -9.06 5.75 -0.04
CA GLU A 26 -8.21 6.85 -0.53
C GLU A 26 -6.74 6.44 -0.62
N MET A 27 -6.40 5.32 0.02
CA MET A 27 -5.03 4.85 0.21
C MET A 27 -4.10 5.84 0.96
N GLN A 28 -4.67 6.87 1.59
CA GLN A 28 -3.95 7.86 2.38
C GLN A 28 -3.60 7.33 3.78
N SER A 29 -2.45 7.73 4.30
CA SER A 29 -2.09 7.52 5.70
C SER A 29 -3.04 8.27 6.63
N LYS A 30 -3.53 7.59 7.68
CA LYS A 30 -4.26 8.22 8.78
C LYS A 30 -3.36 9.06 9.69
N LEU A 31 -2.04 8.83 9.63
CA LEU A 31 -1.05 9.49 10.49
C LEU A 31 -0.42 10.71 9.82
N MET A 32 -0.34 10.72 8.48
CA MET A 32 0.33 11.80 7.73
C MET A 32 -0.49 12.25 6.51
N PRO A 33 -1.21 13.38 6.59
CA PRO A 33 -1.97 13.93 5.47
C PRO A 33 -1.06 14.29 4.28
N GLY A 34 -1.34 13.66 3.14
CA GLY A 34 -0.57 13.82 1.90
C GLY A 34 0.37 12.66 1.58
N LEU A 35 0.48 11.66 2.47
CA LEU A 35 1.21 10.43 2.22
C LEU A 35 0.24 9.32 1.79
N PHE A 36 0.55 8.62 0.70
CA PHE A 36 -0.30 7.58 0.11
C PHE A 36 0.51 6.31 -0.15
N PHE A 37 -0.11 5.14 -0.01
CA PHE A 37 0.54 3.83 -0.15
C PHE A 37 -0.24 2.92 -1.09
N CYS A 38 0.46 2.11 -1.88
CA CYS A 38 -0.18 1.17 -2.82
C CYS A 38 0.74 -0.02 -3.12
N GLY A 39 0.16 -1.10 -3.63
CA GLY A 39 0.90 -2.31 -4.01
C GLY A 39 1.40 -3.12 -2.83
N GLU A 40 2.44 -3.90 -3.09
CA GLU A 40 3.00 -4.90 -2.18
C GLU A 40 3.59 -4.31 -0.89
N VAL A 41 3.78 -2.98 -0.85
CA VAL A 41 4.17 -2.28 0.39
C VAL A 41 3.07 -2.30 1.45
N LEU A 42 1.81 -2.48 1.04
CA LEU A 42 0.70 -2.69 1.96
C LEU A 42 0.75 -4.14 2.45
N ASP A 43 0.46 -4.37 3.74
CA ASP A 43 0.31 -5.72 4.31
C ASP A 43 -0.98 -6.40 3.79
N ILE A 44 -1.02 -6.65 2.49
CA ILE A 44 -2.07 -7.36 1.76
C ILE A 44 -1.42 -8.57 1.11
N ASN A 45 -1.49 -9.70 1.80
CA ASN A 45 -1.01 -10.97 1.27
C ASN A 45 -2.11 -11.56 0.36
N GLY A 46 -1.99 -11.32 -0.95
CA GLY A 46 -2.78 -12.05 -1.94
C GLY A 46 -2.32 -13.50 -2.00
N TYR A 47 -3.26 -14.46 -1.99
CA TYR A 47 -2.93 -15.85 -2.33
C TYR A 47 -2.28 -15.91 -3.72
N THR A 48 -1.37 -16.87 -3.93
CA THR A 48 -0.74 -17.09 -5.24
C THR A 48 -1.81 -17.30 -6.32
N GLY A 49 -1.67 -16.65 -7.48
CA GLY A 49 -2.67 -16.71 -8.57
C GLY A 49 -3.00 -15.39 -9.27
N GLY A 50 -2.12 -14.38 -9.19
CA GLY A 50 -2.29 -13.08 -9.88
C GLY A 50 -2.96 -11.98 -9.05
N TYR A 51 -3.44 -12.29 -7.85
CA TYR A 51 -4.07 -11.31 -6.94
C TYR A 51 -3.14 -10.17 -6.55
N ASN A 52 -1.82 -10.40 -6.46
CA ASN A 52 -0.85 -9.35 -6.12
C ASN A 52 -0.78 -8.26 -7.20
N ILE A 53 -0.84 -8.63 -8.49
CA ILE A 53 -0.84 -7.66 -9.60
C ILE A 53 -2.13 -6.86 -9.60
N THR A 54 -3.27 -7.53 -9.44
CA THR A 54 -4.57 -6.86 -9.33
C THR A 54 -4.59 -5.88 -8.16
N CYS A 55 -4.06 -6.29 -7.00
CA CYS A 55 -4.01 -5.43 -5.82
C CYS A 55 -3.10 -4.23 -6.05
N ALA A 56 -1.93 -4.42 -6.68
CA ALA A 56 -1.03 -3.32 -7.01
C ALA A 56 -1.64 -2.30 -7.99
N LEU A 57 -2.31 -2.77 -9.05
CA LEU A 57 -2.94 -1.89 -10.02
C LEU A 57 -4.14 -1.12 -9.43
N VAL A 58 -5.02 -1.80 -8.69
CA VAL A 58 -6.21 -1.18 -8.09
C VAL A 58 -5.81 -0.16 -7.03
N THR A 59 -4.95 -0.53 -6.08
CA THR A 59 -4.51 0.40 -5.03
C THR A 59 -3.67 1.54 -5.60
N GLY A 60 -2.86 1.29 -6.63
CA GLY A 60 -2.08 2.32 -7.31
C GLY A 60 -2.94 3.37 -7.99
N HIS A 61 -3.99 2.94 -8.70
CA HIS A 61 -4.94 3.85 -9.32
C HIS A 61 -5.64 4.73 -8.27
N THR A 62 -6.20 4.12 -7.22
CA THR A 62 -6.88 4.85 -6.14
C THR A 62 -5.94 5.83 -5.41
N ALA A 63 -4.71 5.41 -5.08
CA ALA A 63 -3.73 6.27 -4.44
C ALA A 63 -3.35 7.48 -5.31
N GLY A 64 -3.14 7.25 -6.61
CA GLY A 64 -2.79 8.31 -7.58
C GLY A 64 -3.90 9.34 -7.75
N GLU A 65 -5.15 8.90 -7.93
CA GLU A 65 -6.30 9.80 -8.08
C GLU A 65 -6.48 10.68 -6.84
N HIS A 66 -6.45 10.09 -5.64
CA HIS A 66 -6.61 10.82 -4.40
C HIS A 66 -5.42 11.74 -4.10
N ALA A 67 -4.19 11.34 -4.42
CA ALA A 67 -3.02 12.20 -4.30
C ALA A 67 -3.11 13.44 -5.20
N ALA A 68 -3.53 13.27 -6.46
CA ALA A 68 -3.72 14.37 -7.40
C ALA A 68 -4.81 15.35 -6.92
N ARG A 69 -5.93 14.83 -6.44
CA ARG A 69 -7.01 15.63 -5.85
C ARG A 69 -6.54 16.40 -4.62
N PHE A 70 -5.83 15.73 -3.71
CA PHE A 70 -5.30 16.32 -2.49
C PHE A 70 -4.31 17.45 -2.78
N ALA A 71 -3.39 17.25 -3.74
CA ALA A 71 -2.45 18.29 -4.17
C ALA A 71 -3.15 19.51 -4.77
N SER A 72 -4.19 19.28 -5.59
CA SER A 72 -4.98 20.34 -6.20
C SER A 72 -5.72 21.19 -5.15
N LEU A 73 -6.32 20.53 -4.15
CA LEU A 73 -7.00 21.22 -3.04
C LEU A 73 -6.02 22.05 -2.20
N ARG A 74 -4.83 21.51 -1.92
CA ARG A 74 -3.80 22.26 -1.17
C ARG A 74 -3.30 23.48 -1.92
N ARG A 75 -3.20 23.43 -3.25
CA ARG A 75 -2.81 24.58 -4.09
C ARG A 75 -3.86 25.70 -4.11
N GLN A 76 -5.13 25.42 -3.83
CA GLN A 76 -6.20 26.41 -3.80
C GLN A 76 -6.34 27.10 -2.43
N GLN A 77 -5.70 26.56 -1.39
CA GLN A 77 -5.79 27.07 -0.01
C GLN A 77 -4.57 27.89 0.42
N GLY A 78 -3.55 28.01 -0.44
CA GLY A 78 -2.39 28.90 -0.24
C GLY A 78 -2.41 30.01 -1.28
#